data_AF-A0AAW1NG44-F1
#
_entry.id   AF-A0AAW1NG44-F1
#
_cell.length_a   1.000
_cell.length_b   1.000
_cell.length_c   1.000
_cell.angle_alpha   90.00
_cell.angle_beta   90.00
_cell.angle_gamma   90.00
#
_symmetry.space_group_name_H-M   'P 1'
#
loop_
_entity.id
_entity.type
_entity.pdbx_description
1 polymer ?
#
loop_
_entity_poly.entity_id
_entity_poly.type
_entity_poly.pdbx_seq_one_letter_code
_entity_poly.pdbx_strand_id
1 'polypeptide(L)'
;MQSNPICAILDYLLKMFPVYSSLIQGMAAPSNYIKIPTKIDAYLRGCKFLPYANNEIPGSKNDTYVERFASLHKLVLVMFEEDTAIVPKESSWFGYYANGSTDTISPFNETTLYKEDLIGLKTLHEAGKVTFKKAPGGHLNYSDDLYETVLQFIKDDDEFDVQIAVA
;
A
#
# COMPACT_ATOMS: atom_id res chain seq x y z
N MET A 1 26.31 8.29 -4.56
CA MET A 1 25.57 7.09 -5.01
C MET A 1 25.60 7.08 -6.53
N GLN A 2 26.27 6.12 -7.16
CA GLN A 2 26.20 5.96 -8.62
C GLN A 2 24.79 5.47 -8.97
N SER A 3 24.03 6.26 -9.72
CA SER A 3 22.71 5.85 -10.21
C SER A 3 22.90 4.66 -11.14
N ASN A 4 22.31 3.51 -10.78
CA ASN A 4 22.27 2.32 -11.62
C ASN A 4 21.76 2.71 -13.03
N PRO A 5 22.41 2.27 -14.13
CA PRO A 5 22.00 2.62 -15.49
C PRO A 5 20.53 2.27 -15.77
N ILE A 6 19.99 1.25 -15.10
CA ILE A 6 18.56 0.89 -15.15
C ILE A 6 17.70 2.00 -14.54
N CYS A 7 18.11 2.59 -13.42
CA CYS A 7 17.40 3.72 -12.80
C CYS A 7 17.45 4.97 -13.69
N ALA A 8 18.57 5.22 -14.37
CA ALA A 8 18.68 6.35 -15.29
C ALA A 8 17.78 6.21 -16.52
N ILE A 9 17.68 5.00 -17.09
CA ILE A 9 16.77 4.69 -18.20
C ILE A 9 15.31 4.82 -17.75
N LEU A 10 14.98 4.30 -16.57
CA LEU A 10 13.64 4.41 -16.01
C LEU A 10 13.24 5.87 -15.74
N ASP A 11 14.13 6.66 -15.14
CA ASP A 11 13.92 8.09 -14.90
C ASP A 11 13.72 8.86 -16.21
N TYR A 12 14.53 8.57 -17.24
CA TYR A 12 14.36 9.16 -18.57
C TYR A 12 12.99 8.83 -19.19
N LEU A 13 12.56 7.57 -19.12
CA LEU A 13 11.26 7.15 -19.65
C LEU A 13 10.08 7.77 -18.88
N LEU A 14 10.17 7.87 -17.56
CA LEU A 14 9.15 8.53 -16.72
C LEU A 14 9.03 10.03 -17.00
N LYS A 15 10.13 10.68 -17.42
CA LYS A 15 10.13 12.09 -17.85
C LYS A 15 9.52 12.29 -19.23
N MET A 16 9.70 11.32 -20.14
CA MET A 16 9.20 11.42 -21.52
C MET A 16 7.75 10.98 -21.68
N PHE A 17 7.28 10.03 -20.89
CA PHE A 17 5.95 9.44 -21.04
C PHE A 17 5.10 9.60 -19.77
N PRO A 18 3.77 9.77 -19.91
CA PRO A 18 2.89 9.76 -18.75
C PRO A 18 3.03 8.46 -17.95
N VAL A 19 3.06 8.55 -16.62
CA VAL A 19 3.21 7.40 -15.71
C VAL A 19 2.15 6.31 -15.95
N TYR A 20 0.95 6.71 -16.38
CA TYR A 20 -0.18 5.81 -16.67
C TYR A 20 -0.26 5.38 -18.14
N SER A 21 0.78 5.62 -18.94
CA SER A 21 0.84 5.09 -20.30
C SER A 21 1.07 3.57 -20.29
N SER A 22 0.55 2.88 -21.30
CA SER A 22 0.67 1.42 -21.41
C SER A 22 2.12 0.93 -21.42
N LEU A 23 3.05 1.71 -21.97
CA LEU A 23 4.48 1.43 -22.01
C LEU A 23 5.07 1.41 -20.60
N ILE A 24 4.89 2.51 -19.85
CA ILE A 24 5.46 2.64 -18.49
C ILE A 24 4.87 1.59 -17.56
N GLN A 25 3.55 1.39 -17.58
CA GLN A 25 2.87 0.38 -16.76
C GLN A 25 3.30 -1.05 -17.10
N GLY A 26 3.75 -1.33 -18.34
CA GLY A 26 4.24 -2.64 -18.76
C GLY A 26 5.72 -2.89 -18.48
N MET A 27 6.51 -1.85 -18.20
CA MET A 27 7.96 -1.95 -18.08
C MET A 27 8.48 -1.67 -16.66
N ALA A 28 7.76 -0.85 -15.89
CA ALA A 28 8.20 -0.39 -14.58
C ALA A 28 7.25 -0.87 -13.49
N ALA A 29 7.66 -1.90 -12.73
CA ALA A 29 6.89 -2.39 -11.60
C ALA A 29 6.44 -1.26 -10.65
N PRO A 30 7.29 -0.27 -10.29
CA PRO A 30 6.86 0.83 -9.43
C PRO A 30 5.69 1.66 -9.93
N SER A 31 5.56 1.81 -11.25
CA SER A 31 4.48 2.62 -11.82
C SER A 31 3.09 2.04 -11.58
N ASN A 32 3.00 0.73 -11.32
CA ASN A 32 1.75 0.01 -11.11
C ASN A 32 1.11 0.25 -9.74
N TYR A 33 1.79 0.98 -8.84
CA TYR A 33 1.25 1.39 -7.55
C TYR A 33 1.46 2.89 -7.26
N ILE A 34 1.73 3.70 -8.28
CA ILE A 34 1.72 5.16 -8.15
C ILE A 34 0.29 5.68 -8.25
N LYS A 35 -0.20 6.31 -7.17
CA LYS A 35 -1.50 6.99 -7.12
C LYS A 35 -1.30 8.50 -7.00
N ILE A 36 -1.42 9.25 -8.10
CA ILE A 36 -1.29 10.71 -8.06
C ILE A 36 -2.62 11.32 -7.58
N PRO A 37 -2.67 11.97 -6.39
CA PRO A 37 -3.94 12.43 -5.79
C PRO A 37 -4.69 13.43 -6.66
N THR A 38 -3.98 14.25 -7.44
CA THR A 38 -4.57 15.25 -8.35
C THR A 38 -4.94 14.70 -9.73
N LYS A 39 -4.68 13.40 -9.99
CA LYS A 39 -4.94 12.74 -11.28
C LYS A 39 -5.68 11.41 -11.12
N ILE A 40 -6.64 11.35 -10.20
CA ILE A 40 -7.42 10.13 -9.90
C ILE A 40 -8.06 9.52 -11.16
N ASP A 41 -8.64 10.35 -12.04
CA ASP A 41 -9.20 9.89 -13.31
C ASP A 41 -8.18 9.15 -14.21
N ALA A 42 -6.95 9.65 -14.28
CA ALA A 42 -5.90 9.02 -15.06
C ALA A 42 -5.38 7.74 -14.37
N TYR A 43 -5.32 7.77 -13.03
CA TYR A 43 -4.98 6.61 -12.21
C TYR A 43 -5.98 5.47 -12.42
N LEU A 44 -7.29 5.71 -12.27
CA LEU A 44 -8.33 4.69 -12.43
C LEU A 44 -8.38 4.13 -13.86
N ARG A 45 -8.10 4.95 -14.88
CA ARG A 45 -8.13 4.48 -16.29
C ARG A 45 -6.86 3.78 -16.75
N GLY A 46 -5.70 4.17 -16.23
CA GLY A 46 -4.41 3.79 -16.81
C GLY A 46 -3.51 2.96 -15.90
N CYS A 47 -3.72 2.94 -14.58
CA CYS A 47 -2.93 2.11 -13.68
C CYS A 47 -3.38 0.64 -13.78
N LYS A 48 -2.43 -0.29 -14.00
CA LYS A 48 -2.76 -1.69 -14.33
C LYS A 48 -2.88 -2.63 -13.13
N PHE A 49 -2.55 -2.18 -11.92
CA PHE A 49 -2.55 -3.04 -10.73
C PHE A 49 -3.31 -2.43 -9.56
N LEU A 50 -2.80 -1.35 -8.94
CA LEU A 50 -3.31 -0.86 -7.66
C LEU A 50 -4.83 -0.58 -7.63
N PRO A 51 -5.47 0.06 -8.63
CA PRO A 51 -6.91 0.29 -8.55
C PRO A 51 -7.75 -0.99 -8.70
N TYR A 52 -7.20 -2.04 -9.32
CA TYR A 52 -7.85 -3.35 -9.38
C TYR A 52 -7.66 -4.11 -8.06
N ALA A 53 -6.45 -4.11 -7.50
CA ALA A 53 -6.15 -4.72 -6.21
C ALA A 53 -6.98 -4.09 -5.07
N ASN A 54 -7.18 -2.77 -5.13
CA ASN A 54 -7.96 -2.01 -4.16
C ASN A 54 -9.47 -1.97 -4.45
N ASN A 55 -9.94 -2.66 -5.50
CA ASN A 55 -11.35 -2.64 -5.93
C ASN A 55 -11.91 -1.21 -6.15
N GLU A 56 -11.08 -0.29 -6.64
CA GLU A 56 -11.43 1.11 -6.87
C GLU A 56 -12.11 1.35 -8.24
N ILE A 57 -12.07 0.35 -9.14
CA ILE A 57 -12.71 0.44 -10.47
C ILE A 57 -14.21 0.14 -10.36
N PRO A 58 -15.10 1.10 -10.66
CA PRO A 58 -16.54 0.87 -10.60
C PRO A 58 -16.97 -0.28 -11.53
N GLY A 59 -17.79 -1.20 -11.02
CA GLY A 59 -18.31 -2.34 -11.77
C GLY A 59 -17.31 -3.50 -11.98
N SER A 60 -16.08 -3.38 -11.50
CA SER A 60 -15.02 -4.41 -11.62
C SER A 60 -14.58 -4.94 -10.26
N LYS A 61 -15.40 -4.78 -9.22
CA LYS A 61 -15.12 -5.29 -7.87
C LYS A 61 -14.95 -6.81 -7.91
N ASN A 62 -13.88 -7.28 -7.29
CA ASN A 62 -13.58 -8.70 -7.13
C ASN A 62 -13.88 -9.14 -5.69
N ASP A 63 -15.04 -9.78 -5.48
CA ASP A 63 -15.47 -10.22 -4.15
C ASP A 63 -14.55 -11.31 -3.57
N THR A 64 -13.90 -12.13 -4.41
CA THR A 64 -12.91 -13.10 -3.93
C THR A 64 -11.71 -12.42 -3.27
N TYR A 65 -11.33 -11.22 -3.69
CA TYR A 65 -10.26 -10.46 -3.01
C TYR A 65 -10.71 -9.99 -1.63
N VAL A 66 -11.94 -9.51 -1.53
CA VAL A 66 -12.56 -9.08 -0.27
C VAL A 66 -12.63 -10.23 0.73
N GLU A 67 -13.19 -11.37 0.30
CA GLU A 67 -13.34 -12.56 1.13
C GLU A 67 -11.99 -13.06 1.65
N ARG A 68 -10.99 -13.14 0.77
CA ARG A 68 -9.66 -13.63 1.15
C ARG A 68 -8.96 -12.69 2.10
N PHE A 69 -8.97 -11.39 1.82
CA PHE A 69 -8.31 -10.44 2.71
C PHE A 69 -9.00 -10.33 4.08
N ALA A 70 -10.34 -10.38 4.12
CA ALA A 70 -11.10 -10.44 5.37
C ALA A 70 -10.92 -11.77 6.14
N SER A 71 -10.52 -12.85 5.44
CA SER A 71 -10.26 -14.15 6.06
C SER A 71 -8.96 -14.22 6.86
N LEU A 72 -8.07 -13.23 6.73
CA LEU A 72 -6.80 -13.19 7.46
C LEU A 72 -7.04 -13.43 8.96
N HIS A 73 -6.18 -14.22 9.59
CA HIS A 73 -6.21 -14.41 11.03
C HIS A 73 -5.78 -13.13 11.75
N LYS A 74 -4.70 -12.52 11.25
CA LYS A 74 -4.10 -11.30 11.75
C LYS A 74 -3.54 -10.49 10.59
N LEU A 75 -3.63 -9.16 10.69
CA LEU A 75 -2.93 -8.22 9.81
C LEU A 75 -2.12 -7.26 10.67
N VAL A 76 -0.80 -7.31 10.55
CA VAL A 76 0.11 -6.42 11.27
C VAL A 76 0.69 -5.41 10.29
N LEU A 77 0.44 -4.12 10.53
CA LEU A 77 0.85 -3.02 9.69
C LEU A 77 1.89 -2.18 10.42
N VAL A 78 3.08 -2.09 9.86
CA VAL A 78 4.21 -1.35 10.44
C VAL A 78 4.45 -0.07 9.64
N MET A 79 4.51 1.06 10.32
CA MET A 79 4.87 2.35 9.71
C MET A 79 6.14 2.88 10.36
N PHE A 80 7.15 3.18 9.54
CA PHE A 80 8.37 3.83 9.99
C PHE A 80 8.15 5.34 10.16
N GLU A 81 8.53 5.90 11.30
CA GLU A 81 8.19 7.28 11.64
C GLU A 81 8.92 8.32 10.78
N GLU A 82 10.11 7.97 10.29
CA GLU A 82 10.99 8.83 9.47
C GLU A 82 11.12 8.29 8.03
N ASP A 83 10.13 7.52 7.55
CA ASP A 83 10.13 6.97 6.20
C ASP A 83 10.15 8.07 5.14
N THR A 84 11.08 7.96 4.18
CA THR A 84 11.22 8.86 3.03
C THR A 84 11.08 8.14 1.69
N ALA A 85 10.94 6.81 1.70
CA ALA A 85 10.71 5.99 0.52
C ALA A 85 9.21 5.80 0.25
N ILE A 86 8.41 5.62 1.31
CA ILE A 86 6.95 5.57 1.23
C ILE A 86 6.39 6.97 1.45
N VAL A 87 5.75 7.52 0.41
CA VAL A 87 5.17 8.86 0.45
C VAL A 87 3.71 8.81 0.01
N PRO A 88 2.74 9.14 0.90
CA PRO A 88 2.93 9.47 2.30
C PRO A 88 3.19 8.22 3.14
N LYS A 89 3.93 8.33 4.25
CA LYS A 89 4.25 7.18 5.12
C LYS A 89 3.01 6.47 5.67
N GLU A 90 1.91 7.20 5.80
CA GLU A 90 0.60 6.67 6.20
C GLU A 90 0.05 5.62 5.22
N SER A 91 0.60 5.52 4.00
CA SER A 91 0.30 4.44 3.06
C SER A 91 0.60 3.06 3.65
N SER A 92 1.59 2.92 4.53
CA SER A 92 1.89 1.66 5.24
C SER A 92 0.73 1.20 6.14
N TRP A 93 -0.18 2.11 6.50
CA TRP A 93 -1.37 1.85 7.30
C TRP A 93 -2.67 1.99 6.51
N PHE A 94 -2.64 1.96 5.18
CA PHE A 94 -3.79 2.23 4.29
C PHE A 94 -4.36 3.65 4.39
N GLY A 95 -3.64 4.59 5.02
CA GLY A 95 -3.92 6.02 4.89
C GLY A 95 -3.39 6.54 3.55
N TYR A 96 -3.93 7.65 3.05
CA TYR A 96 -3.39 8.26 1.83
C TYR A 96 -3.75 9.74 1.74
N TYR A 97 -3.18 10.44 0.77
CA TYR A 97 -3.64 11.77 0.41
C TYR A 97 -5.12 11.76 0.01
N ALA A 98 -5.86 12.80 0.42
CA ALA A 98 -7.21 13.03 -0.04
C ALA A 98 -7.23 13.28 -1.56
N ASN A 99 -8.26 12.78 -2.25
CA ASN A 99 -8.41 13.00 -3.68
C ASN A 99 -8.40 14.51 -4.00
N GLY A 100 -7.54 14.92 -4.95
CA GLY A 100 -7.36 16.31 -5.35
C GLY A 100 -6.35 17.11 -4.53
N SER A 101 -5.78 16.57 -3.44
CA SER A 101 -4.84 17.27 -2.56
C SER A 101 -3.56 16.46 -2.35
N THR A 102 -2.42 17.13 -2.23
CA THR A 102 -1.15 16.54 -1.77
C THR A 102 -0.78 16.99 -0.36
N ASP A 103 -1.64 17.77 0.29
CA ASP A 103 -1.35 18.40 1.58
C ASP A 103 -2.21 17.82 2.70
N THR A 104 -3.31 17.13 2.33
CA THR A 104 -4.27 16.57 3.28
C THR A 104 -4.15 15.05 3.28
N ILE A 105 -3.79 14.49 4.42
CA ILE A 105 -3.77 13.04 4.65
C ILE A 105 -5.10 12.61 5.23
N SER A 106 -5.75 11.65 4.58
CA SER A 106 -6.86 10.89 5.12
C SER A 106 -6.31 9.65 5.86
N PRO A 107 -6.59 9.48 7.16
CA PRO A 107 -6.29 8.23 7.85
C PRO A 107 -7.11 7.08 7.23
N PHE A 108 -6.66 5.85 7.46
CA PHE A 108 -7.23 4.66 6.81
C PHE A 108 -8.75 4.54 6.94
N ASN A 109 -9.28 4.85 8.13
CA ASN A 109 -10.70 4.76 8.46
C ASN A 109 -11.57 5.84 7.79
N GLU A 110 -10.94 6.89 7.26
CA GLU A 110 -11.62 7.96 6.52
C GLU A 110 -11.58 7.75 5.00
N THR A 111 -10.77 6.82 4.51
CA THR A 111 -10.69 6.50 3.08
C THR A 111 -11.97 5.84 2.56
N THR A 112 -12.26 6.02 1.27
CA THR A 112 -13.34 5.29 0.58
C THR A 112 -13.13 3.77 0.68
N LEU A 113 -11.88 3.31 0.54
CA LEU A 113 -11.50 1.90 0.65
C LEU A 113 -12.00 1.27 1.95
N TYR A 114 -11.86 1.97 3.07
CA TYR A 114 -12.35 1.49 4.36
C TYR A 114 -13.87 1.68 4.52
N LYS A 115 -14.38 2.88 4.21
CA LYS A 115 -15.81 3.22 4.42
C LYS A 115 -16.75 2.30 3.66
N GLU A 116 -16.38 1.93 2.43
CA GLU A 116 -17.13 1.02 1.56
C GLU A 116 -16.66 -0.44 1.65
N ASP A 117 -15.70 -0.71 2.54
CA ASP A 117 -15.06 -2.01 2.74
C ASP A 117 -14.63 -2.69 1.43
N LEU A 118 -13.97 -1.93 0.55
CA LEU A 118 -13.67 -2.35 -0.81
C LEU A 118 -12.77 -3.60 -0.88
N ILE A 119 -11.95 -3.83 0.14
CA ILE A 119 -11.06 -4.98 0.23
C ILE A 119 -11.29 -5.84 1.48
N GLY A 120 -12.26 -5.54 2.34
CA GLY A 120 -12.47 -6.28 3.60
C GLY A 120 -11.65 -5.76 4.79
N LEU A 121 -10.96 -4.63 4.64
CA LEU A 121 -10.15 -4.01 5.71
C LEU A 121 -11.02 -3.57 6.90
N LYS A 122 -12.22 -3.03 6.65
CA LYS A 122 -13.12 -2.63 7.73
C LYS A 122 -13.63 -3.86 8.47
N THR A 123 -14.05 -4.90 7.76
CA THR A 123 -14.43 -6.18 8.36
C THR A 123 -13.31 -6.74 9.24
N LEU A 124 -12.07 -6.76 8.75
CA LEU A 124 -10.91 -7.27 9.49
C LEU A 124 -10.58 -6.42 10.72
N HIS A 125 -10.68 -5.10 10.60
CA HIS A 125 -10.41 -4.15 11.67
C HIS A 125 -11.47 -4.23 12.78
N GLU A 126 -12.76 -4.26 12.42
CA GLU A 126 -13.87 -4.39 13.38
C GLU A 126 -13.87 -5.76 14.09
N ALA A 127 -13.32 -6.80 13.46
CA ALA A 127 -13.07 -8.10 14.08
C ALA A 127 -11.87 -8.11 15.05
N GLY A 128 -11.16 -6.99 15.25
CA GLY A 128 -9.99 -6.89 16.14
C GLY A 128 -8.73 -7.57 15.61
N LYS A 129 -8.69 -7.91 14.32
CA LYS A 129 -7.59 -8.68 13.70
C LYS A 129 -6.49 -7.79 13.12
N VAL A 130 -6.68 -6.48 13.08
CA VAL A 130 -5.67 -5.53 12.59
C VAL A 130 -4.85 -4.97 13.75
N THR A 131 -3.54 -4.89 13.58
CA THR A 131 -2.60 -4.31 14.56
C THR A 131 -1.71 -3.29 13.89
N PHE A 132 -1.73 -2.07 14.39
CA PHE A 132 -0.92 -0.95 13.89
C PHE A 132 0.30 -0.77 14.80
N LYS A 133 1.50 -0.79 14.20
CA LYS A 133 2.77 -0.60 14.91
C LYS A 133 3.58 0.52 14.26
N LYS A 134 4.10 1.42 15.09
CA LYS A 134 5.09 2.40 14.66
C LYS A 134 6.48 1.88 14.97
N ALA A 135 7.42 2.14 14.09
CA ALA A 135 8.82 1.85 14.31
C ALA A 135 9.64 3.14 14.13
N PRO A 136 10.63 3.41 15.00
CA PRO A 136 11.52 4.55 14.83
C PRO A 136 12.43 4.36 13.60
N GLY A 137 12.96 5.45 13.07
CA GLY A 137 13.91 5.43 11.95
C GLY A 137 13.27 5.45 10.56
N GLY A 138 14.14 5.40 9.55
CA GLY A 138 13.78 5.42 8.13
C GLY A 138 13.35 4.07 7.56
N HIS A 139 13.05 4.05 6.26
CA HIS A 139 12.52 2.89 5.55
C HIS A 139 13.35 1.61 5.79
N LEU A 140 12.71 0.58 6.33
CA LEU A 140 13.31 -0.72 6.64
C LEU A 140 14.52 -0.65 7.59
N ASN A 141 14.65 0.43 8.38
CA ASN A 141 15.64 0.53 9.43
C ASN A 141 15.19 -0.31 10.64
N TYR A 142 15.34 -1.62 10.53
CA TYR A 142 14.89 -2.55 11.56
C TYR A 142 15.68 -2.35 12.86
N SER A 143 14.96 -2.17 13.97
CA SER A 143 15.48 -2.28 15.32
C SER A 143 15.24 -3.68 15.87
N ASP A 144 16.02 -4.10 16.86
CA ASP A 144 15.78 -5.35 17.60
C ASP A 144 14.37 -5.36 18.22
N ASP A 145 13.88 -4.20 18.67
CA ASP A 145 12.52 -4.03 19.22
C ASP A 145 11.42 -4.30 18.19
N LEU A 146 11.61 -3.84 16.94
CA LEU A 146 10.68 -4.15 15.85
C LEU A 146 10.71 -5.64 15.52
N TYR A 147 11.90 -6.25 15.52
CA TYR A 147 12.05 -7.69 15.29
C TYR A 147 11.33 -8.50 16.36
N GLU A 148 11.53 -8.20 17.65
CA GLU A 148 10.83 -8.88 18.76
C GLU A 148 9.32 -8.65 18.70
N THR A 149 8.86 -7.45 18.32
CA THR A 149 7.44 -7.17 18.11
C THR A 149 6.86 -8.04 17.00
N VAL A 150 7.56 -8.22 15.88
CA VAL A 150 7.10 -9.07 14.77
C VAL A 150 7.11 -10.55 15.18
N LEU A 151 8.13 -10.99 15.92
CA LEU A 151 8.24 -12.37 16.40
C LEU A 151 7.06 -12.82 17.26
N GLN A 152 6.45 -11.91 18.03
CA GLN A 152 5.24 -12.22 18.81
C GLN A 152 4.10 -12.73 17.92
N PHE A 153 3.98 -12.22 16.70
CA PHE A 153 2.93 -12.64 15.76
C PHE A 153 3.28 -13.88 14.94
N ILE A 154 4.53 -14.37 15.05
CA ILE A 154 5.02 -15.56 14.34
C ILE A 154 5.09 -16.77 15.27
N LYS A 155 5.46 -16.56 16.55
CA LYS A 155 5.67 -17.64 17.51
C LYS A 155 4.38 -18.16 18.16
N ASP A 156 3.31 -17.38 18.15
CA ASP A 156 2.07 -17.73 18.85
C ASP A 156 1.21 -18.78 18.10
N ASP A 157 1.57 -19.16 16.87
CA ASP A 157 0.86 -20.19 16.10
C ASP A 157 1.83 -21.27 15.60
N ASP A 158 1.83 -22.44 16.25
CA ASP A 158 2.42 -23.68 15.72
C ASP A 158 1.69 -24.18 14.44
N GLU A 159 0.75 -23.42 13.88
CA GLU A 159 -0.20 -23.92 12.87
C GLU A 159 -0.45 -23.03 11.62
N PHE A 160 0.03 -21.78 11.48
CA PHE A 160 -0.35 -20.97 10.29
C PHE A 160 0.67 -19.98 9.68
N ASP A 161 0.49 -19.79 8.36
CA ASP A 161 1.18 -18.86 7.45
C ASP A 161 0.93 -17.38 7.84
N VAL A 162 1.95 -16.71 8.37
CA VAL A 162 1.89 -15.27 8.67
C VAL A 162 2.08 -14.46 7.37
N GLN A 163 1.04 -13.76 6.93
CA GLN A 163 1.14 -12.81 5.82
C GLN A 163 1.51 -11.42 6.35
N ILE A 164 2.79 -11.09 6.30
CA ILE A 164 3.27 -9.72 6.53
C ILE A 164 3.09 -8.94 5.22
N ALA A 165 2.10 -8.05 5.18
CA ALA A 165 1.98 -7.08 4.10
C ALA A 165 2.82 -5.84 4.46
N VAL A 166 3.97 -5.68 3.81
CA VAL A 166 4.67 -4.40 3.74
C VAL A 166 4.15 -3.72 2.47
N ALA A 167 3.27 -2.73 2.64
CA ALA A 167 2.76 -1.91 1.54
C ALA A 167 3.77 -0.81 1.17
#